data_AF-A0A924FK06-F1
#
_entry.id   AF-A0A924FK06-F1
#
_cell.length_a   1.000
_cell.length_b   1.000
_cell.length_c   1.000
_cell.angle_alpha   90.00
_cell.angle_beta   90.00
_cell.angle_gamma   90.00
#
_symmetry.space_group_name_H-M   'P 1'
#
loop_
_entity.id
_entity.type
_entity.pdbx_description
1 polymer ?
#
loop_
_entity_poly.entity_id
_entity_poly.type
_entity_poly.pdbx_seq_one_letter_code
_entity_poly.pdbx_strand_id
1 'polypeptide(L)'
;MTSGRRELTWQACDALAAAGRKPSIASVREWTLANHGRKQGSDTDTQADINAWYTVLLATKQQQSIASLPEEIAALARSLWRKANEAAADSLADQRQTIEAELEKTHAGTQAAIAAADAANKHAAAIGHQLDVAQASIRHLEEALAQARATIDATALRHTTELQHRDAQIAALREDAIRMEADYTARLAELEGLRRHAILQIDDARTETKYWRGESERNAQSYQAQLEASRREGIEARSALAGVTGRLSAVEESLAAAQERNAGLEAALEAALTRVIHATTATRNKTASASEGSGRRHRGHVDFKRRKL
;
A
#
# COMPACT_ATOMS: atom_id res chain seq x y z
N MET A 1 120.35 -29.86 -18.85
CA MET A 1 120.12 -28.49 -18.31
C MET A 1 118.93 -27.92 -19.06
N THR A 2 117.80 -27.71 -18.39
CA THR A 2 116.60 -27.15 -19.02
C THR A 2 116.67 -25.63 -18.91
N SER A 3 116.85 -24.92 -20.04
CA SER A 3 116.81 -23.45 -20.08
C SER A 3 115.52 -22.92 -19.47
N GLY A 4 115.65 -21.82 -18.72
CA GLY A 4 114.54 -21.19 -18.03
C GLY A 4 113.52 -20.55 -18.99
N ARG A 5 112.29 -20.34 -18.52
CA ARG A 5 111.19 -19.71 -19.30
C ARG A 5 111.65 -18.46 -20.06
N ARG A 6 112.24 -17.50 -19.34
CA ARG A 6 112.71 -16.22 -19.89
C ARG A 6 113.77 -16.40 -20.98
N GLU A 7 114.67 -17.36 -20.80
CA GLU A 7 115.76 -17.64 -21.74
C GLU A 7 115.23 -18.20 -23.06
N LEU A 8 114.25 -19.11 -23.01
CA LEU A 8 113.58 -19.63 -24.20
C LEU A 8 112.75 -18.54 -24.91
N THR A 9 112.07 -17.68 -24.15
CA THR A 9 111.36 -16.52 -24.72
C THR A 9 112.33 -15.58 -25.43
N TRP A 10 113.50 -15.32 -24.85
CA TRP A 10 114.52 -14.45 -25.44
C TRP A 10 115.14 -15.05 -26.70
N GLN A 11 115.44 -16.36 -26.68
CA GLN A 11 115.90 -17.09 -27.88
C GLN A 11 114.87 -17.04 -29.01
N ALA A 12 113.58 -17.19 -28.68
CA ALA A 12 112.49 -17.05 -29.65
C ALA A 12 112.44 -15.63 -30.21
N CYS A 13 112.56 -14.61 -29.37
CA CYS A 13 112.59 -13.21 -29.80
C CYS A 13 113.78 -12.92 -30.71
N ASP A 14 114.98 -13.40 -30.37
CA ASP A 14 116.19 -13.23 -31.20
C ASP A 14 116.02 -13.92 -32.56
N ALA A 15 115.49 -15.14 -32.60
CA ALA A 15 115.25 -15.87 -33.84
C ALA A 15 114.18 -15.20 -34.72
N LEU A 16 113.10 -14.72 -34.10
CA LEU A 16 112.05 -13.97 -34.80
C LEU A 16 112.58 -12.65 -35.35
N ALA A 17 113.38 -11.93 -34.57
CA ALA A 17 114.00 -10.67 -34.96
C ALA A 17 115.02 -10.85 -36.09
N ALA A 18 115.84 -11.91 -36.04
CA ALA A 18 116.75 -12.28 -37.12
C ALA A 18 115.99 -12.61 -38.42
N ALA A 19 114.78 -13.17 -38.31
CA ALA A 19 113.87 -13.41 -39.42
C ALA A 19 113.05 -12.17 -39.85
N GLY A 20 113.28 -10.99 -39.25
CA GLY A 20 112.56 -9.76 -39.56
C GLY A 20 111.10 -9.72 -39.08
N ARG A 21 110.67 -10.66 -38.25
CA ARG A 21 109.30 -10.72 -37.70
C ARG A 21 109.27 -10.09 -36.31
N LYS A 22 108.27 -9.25 -36.05
CA LYS A 22 108.06 -8.62 -34.73
C LYS A 22 107.71 -9.69 -33.68
N PRO A 23 108.49 -9.83 -32.59
CA PRO A 23 108.08 -10.69 -31.48
C PRO A 23 106.75 -10.25 -30.87
N SER A 24 105.80 -11.18 -30.80
CA SER A 24 104.50 -11.08 -30.15
C SER A 24 104.26 -12.35 -29.32
N ILE A 25 103.33 -12.32 -28.37
CA ILE A 25 102.98 -13.52 -27.56
C ILE A 25 102.66 -14.70 -28.49
N ALA A 26 101.85 -14.46 -29.53
CA ALA A 26 101.45 -15.49 -30.49
C ALA A 26 102.67 -16.07 -31.23
N SER A 27 103.54 -15.23 -31.78
CA SER A 27 104.70 -15.69 -32.56
C SER A 27 105.76 -16.37 -31.70
N VAL A 28 105.98 -15.90 -30.47
CA VAL A 28 106.91 -16.53 -29.51
C VAL A 28 106.39 -17.89 -29.07
N ARG A 29 105.08 -18.02 -28.84
CA ARG A 29 104.46 -19.32 -28.53
C ARG A 29 104.53 -20.29 -29.68
N GLU A 30 104.25 -19.83 -30.89
CA GLU A 30 104.35 -20.63 -32.10
C GLU A 30 105.79 -21.17 -32.25
N TRP A 31 106.79 -20.29 -32.10
CA TRP A 31 108.20 -20.67 -32.20
C TRP A 31 108.65 -21.62 -31.09
N THR A 32 108.29 -21.36 -29.83
CA THR A 32 108.67 -22.19 -28.68
C THR A 32 107.98 -23.54 -28.69
N LEU A 33 106.74 -23.61 -29.18
CA LEU A 33 106.03 -24.87 -29.38
C LEU A 33 106.66 -25.68 -30.51
N ALA A 34 107.00 -25.04 -31.64
CA ALA A 34 107.61 -25.71 -32.78
C ALA A 34 109.02 -26.26 -32.48
N ASN A 35 109.83 -25.53 -31.72
CA ASN A 35 111.24 -25.88 -31.49
C ASN A 35 111.50 -26.61 -30.16
N HIS A 36 110.64 -26.43 -29.16
CA HIS A 36 110.84 -27.01 -27.82
C HIS A 36 109.63 -27.77 -27.28
N GLY A 37 108.53 -27.87 -28.04
CA GLY A 37 107.36 -28.68 -27.71
C GLY A 37 106.61 -28.27 -26.44
N ARG A 38 106.78 -27.02 -25.97
CA ARG A 38 106.22 -26.54 -24.70
C ARG A 38 105.57 -25.17 -24.82
N LYS A 39 104.38 -25.00 -24.24
CA LYS A 39 103.76 -23.69 -24.00
C LYS A 39 104.36 -23.10 -22.72
N GLN A 40 104.93 -21.91 -22.79
CA GLN A 40 105.61 -21.26 -21.66
C GLN A 40 104.74 -20.15 -21.06
N GLY A 41 104.42 -20.26 -19.77
CA GLY A 41 103.85 -19.20 -18.93
C GLY A 41 102.47 -18.65 -19.29
N SER A 42 101.96 -17.77 -18.43
CA SER A 42 100.80 -16.92 -18.73
C SER A 42 101.12 -15.92 -19.85
N ASP A 43 100.10 -15.44 -20.55
CA ASP A 43 100.22 -14.39 -21.56
C ASP A 43 100.86 -13.13 -20.96
N THR A 44 100.50 -12.80 -19.71
CA THR A 44 101.08 -11.69 -18.95
C THR A 44 102.58 -11.85 -18.72
N ASP A 45 103.03 -13.05 -18.32
CA ASP A 45 104.45 -13.34 -18.09
C ASP A 45 105.26 -13.31 -19.39
N THR A 46 104.70 -13.88 -20.46
CA THR A 46 105.33 -13.92 -21.78
C THR A 46 105.47 -12.51 -22.34
N GLN A 47 104.44 -11.68 -22.19
CA GLN A 47 104.49 -10.27 -22.57
C GLN A 47 105.55 -9.49 -21.78
N ALA A 48 105.67 -9.73 -20.48
CA ALA A 48 106.69 -9.09 -19.65
C ALA A 48 108.11 -9.49 -20.10
N ASP A 49 108.34 -10.78 -20.39
CA ASP A 49 109.64 -11.28 -20.87
C ASP A 49 110.00 -10.74 -22.27
N ILE A 50 109.02 -10.63 -23.18
CA ILE A 50 109.16 -10.00 -24.51
C ILE A 50 109.50 -8.51 -24.37
N ASN A 51 108.80 -7.79 -23.49
CA ASN A 51 109.05 -6.37 -23.24
C ASN A 51 110.46 -6.16 -22.68
N ALA A 52 110.89 -6.99 -21.73
CA ALA A 52 112.25 -6.94 -21.18
C ALA A 52 113.32 -7.21 -22.26
N TRP A 53 113.06 -8.14 -23.18
CA TRP A 53 113.93 -8.39 -24.33
C TRP A 53 114.04 -7.16 -25.24
N TYR A 54 112.91 -6.49 -25.56
CA TYR A 54 112.92 -5.25 -26.34
C TYR A 54 113.72 -4.14 -25.66
N THR A 55 113.62 -3.99 -24.33
CA THR A 55 114.40 -3.01 -23.57
C THR A 55 115.90 -3.24 -23.75
N VAL A 56 116.36 -4.50 -23.65
CA VAL A 56 117.78 -4.84 -23.83
C VAL A 56 118.22 -4.69 -25.29
N LEU A 57 117.39 -5.09 -26.25
CA LEU A 57 117.69 -4.91 -27.67
C LEU A 57 117.83 -3.42 -28.02
N LEU A 58 116.93 -2.57 -27.55
CA LEU A 58 116.98 -1.11 -27.76
C LEU A 58 118.24 -0.50 -27.12
N ALA A 59 118.57 -0.88 -25.89
CA ALA A 59 119.80 -0.43 -25.24
C ALA A 59 121.06 -0.85 -26.02
N THR A 60 121.04 -2.04 -26.63
CA THR A 60 122.14 -2.54 -27.45
C THR A 60 122.22 -1.81 -28.79
N LYS A 61 121.07 -1.57 -29.45
CA LYS A 61 120.98 -0.81 -30.72
C LYS A 61 121.34 0.65 -30.56
N GLN A 62 121.10 1.23 -29.39
CA GLN A 62 121.56 2.56 -29.00
C GLN A 62 123.09 2.69 -28.97
N GLN A 63 123.78 1.60 -28.64
CA GLN A 63 125.23 1.56 -28.46
C GLN A 63 125.98 1.02 -29.67
N GLN A 64 125.30 0.30 -30.59
CA GLN A 64 125.92 -0.22 -31.80
C GLN A 64 126.40 0.92 -32.72
N SER A 65 127.66 0.86 -33.12
CA SER A 65 128.24 1.77 -34.11
C SER A 65 127.57 1.56 -35.47
N ILE A 66 127.23 2.66 -36.14
CA ILE A 66 126.78 2.62 -37.52
C ILE A 66 128.03 2.31 -38.34
N ALA A 67 128.18 1.05 -38.74
CA ALA A 67 129.34 0.61 -39.50
C ALA A 67 129.54 1.53 -40.72
N SER A 68 130.79 1.95 -40.97
CA SER A 68 131.26 2.81 -42.07
C SER A 68 131.10 4.34 -41.96
N LEU A 69 130.64 4.89 -40.83
CA LEU A 69 130.63 6.35 -40.60
C LEU A 69 131.79 6.80 -39.68
N PRO A 70 132.42 7.96 -39.94
CA PRO A 70 133.30 8.64 -38.99
C PRO A 70 132.59 8.83 -37.64
N GLU A 71 133.32 8.64 -36.54
CA GLU A 71 132.76 8.59 -35.18
C GLU A 71 131.99 9.87 -34.80
N GLU A 72 132.41 11.02 -35.32
CA GLU A 72 131.74 12.32 -35.15
C GLU A 72 130.31 12.31 -35.74
N ILE A 73 130.14 11.73 -36.93
CA ILE A 73 128.84 11.61 -37.60
C ILE A 73 127.99 10.54 -36.90
N ALA A 74 128.59 9.42 -36.50
CA ALA A 74 127.91 8.39 -35.73
C ALA A 74 127.42 8.91 -34.37
N ALA A 75 128.22 9.75 -33.69
CA ALA A 75 127.84 10.41 -32.44
C ALA A 75 126.67 11.37 -32.62
N LEU A 76 126.66 12.16 -33.71
CA LEU A 76 125.56 13.07 -34.04
C LEU A 76 124.28 12.29 -34.38
N ALA A 77 124.38 11.20 -35.14
CA ALA A 77 123.25 10.32 -35.45
C ALA A 77 122.66 9.68 -34.19
N ARG A 78 123.50 9.18 -33.26
CA ARG A 78 123.04 8.66 -31.95
C ARG A 78 122.36 9.74 -31.10
N SER A 79 122.88 10.97 -31.13
CA SER A 79 122.28 12.13 -30.44
C SER A 79 120.91 12.50 -31.02
N LEU A 80 120.79 12.59 -32.34
CA LEU A 80 119.51 12.84 -33.02
C LEU A 80 118.49 11.74 -32.75
N TRP A 81 118.90 10.48 -32.81
CA TRP A 81 118.02 9.34 -32.54
C TRP A 81 117.57 9.31 -31.07
N ARG A 82 118.47 9.65 -30.12
CA ARG A 82 118.11 9.79 -28.71
C ARG A 82 117.06 10.89 -28.51
N LYS A 83 117.28 12.08 -29.07
CA LYS A 83 116.33 13.19 -29.01
C LYS A 83 114.99 12.86 -29.67
N ALA A 84 115.00 12.14 -30.80
CA ALA A 84 113.78 11.71 -31.46
C ALA A 84 112.99 10.71 -30.61
N ASN A 85 113.67 9.79 -29.92
CA ASN A 85 113.03 8.86 -29.00
C ASN A 85 112.55 9.51 -27.71
N GLU A 86 113.28 10.47 -27.16
CA GLU A 86 112.83 11.29 -26.02
C GLU A 86 111.55 12.05 -26.40
N ALA A 87 111.54 12.75 -27.54
CA ALA A 87 110.35 13.44 -28.04
C ALA A 87 109.16 12.50 -28.31
N ALA A 88 109.41 11.29 -28.84
CA ALA A 88 108.37 10.29 -29.04
C ALA A 88 107.85 9.72 -27.70
N ALA A 89 108.72 9.54 -26.71
CA ALA A 89 108.35 9.08 -25.37
C ALA A 89 107.51 10.14 -24.64
N ASP A 90 107.91 11.41 -24.71
CA ASP A 90 107.17 12.54 -24.15
C ASP A 90 105.79 12.68 -24.81
N SER A 91 105.73 12.65 -26.15
CA SER A 91 104.46 12.70 -26.88
C SER A 91 103.53 11.53 -26.53
N LEU A 92 104.08 10.33 -26.31
CA LEU A 92 103.30 9.16 -25.91
C LEU A 92 102.84 9.26 -24.45
N ALA A 93 103.62 9.88 -23.57
CA ALA A 93 103.21 10.18 -22.20
C ALA A 93 102.06 11.19 -22.16
N ASP A 94 102.15 12.28 -22.94
CA ASP A 94 101.09 13.28 -23.07
C ASP A 94 99.79 12.68 -23.62
N GLN A 95 99.90 11.83 -24.65
CA GLN A 95 98.74 11.11 -25.22
C GLN A 95 98.11 10.18 -24.19
N ARG A 96 98.91 9.44 -23.41
CA ARG A 96 98.40 8.58 -22.33
C ARG A 96 97.66 9.39 -21.28
N GLN A 97 98.24 10.49 -20.82
CA GLN A 97 97.61 11.37 -19.83
C GLN A 97 96.30 11.97 -20.35
N THR A 98 96.27 12.36 -21.63
CA THR A 98 95.05 12.89 -22.27
C THR A 98 93.97 11.82 -22.34
N ILE A 99 94.31 10.60 -22.77
CA ILE A 99 93.37 9.48 -22.84
C ILE A 99 92.86 9.12 -21.43
N GLU A 100 93.73 9.11 -20.42
CA GLU A 100 93.35 8.82 -19.04
C GLU A 100 92.37 9.87 -18.51
N ALA A 101 92.61 11.16 -18.75
CA ALA A 101 91.69 12.24 -18.39
C ALA A 101 90.35 12.16 -19.14
N GLU A 102 90.35 11.78 -20.42
CA GLU A 102 89.14 11.54 -21.19
C GLU A 102 88.36 10.31 -20.69
N LEU A 103 89.06 9.24 -20.31
CA LEU A 103 88.45 8.06 -19.71
C LEU A 103 87.82 8.37 -18.36
N GLU A 104 88.50 9.11 -17.49
CA GLU A 104 87.92 9.54 -16.21
C GLU A 104 86.69 10.42 -16.43
N LYS A 105 86.76 11.38 -17.36
CA LYS A 105 85.63 12.27 -17.69
C LYS A 105 84.43 11.50 -18.25
N THR A 106 84.67 10.56 -19.16
CA THR A 106 83.60 9.72 -19.72
C THR A 106 83.04 8.76 -18.68
N HIS A 107 83.89 8.18 -17.83
CA HIS A 107 83.44 7.33 -16.73
C HIS A 107 82.56 8.11 -15.74
N ALA A 108 82.97 9.31 -15.32
CA ALA A 108 82.16 10.18 -14.48
C ALA A 108 80.83 10.56 -15.15
N GLY A 109 80.85 10.86 -16.45
CA GLY A 109 79.64 11.15 -17.23
C GLY A 109 78.68 9.97 -17.31
N THR A 110 79.19 8.76 -17.54
CA THR A 110 78.36 7.53 -17.57
C THR A 110 77.79 7.20 -16.20
N GLN A 111 78.57 7.32 -15.13
CA GLN A 111 78.07 7.13 -13.76
C GLN A 111 76.96 8.13 -13.42
N ALA A 112 77.13 9.41 -13.78
CA ALA A 112 76.10 10.43 -13.58
C ALA A 112 74.82 10.12 -14.39
N ALA A 113 74.96 9.65 -15.64
CA ALA A 113 73.83 9.26 -16.47
C ALA A 113 73.09 8.03 -15.91
N ILE A 114 73.81 7.03 -15.40
CA ILE A 114 73.23 5.86 -14.74
C ILE A 114 72.47 6.29 -13.48
N ALA A 115 73.07 7.13 -12.63
CA ALA A 115 72.41 7.62 -11.43
C ALA A 115 71.13 8.43 -11.75
N ALA A 116 71.17 9.24 -12.81
CA ALA A 116 70.01 9.98 -13.28
C ALA A 116 68.90 9.05 -13.82
N ALA A 117 69.26 8.01 -14.57
CA ALA A 117 68.33 7.00 -15.07
C ALA A 117 67.69 6.21 -13.91
N ASP A 118 68.47 5.81 -12.90
CA ASP A 118 67.96 5.12 -11.72
C ASP A 118 67.01 6.00 -10.90
N ALA A 119 67.32 7.30 -10.76
CA ALA A 119 66.43 8.25 -10.11
C ALA A 119 65.12 8.42 -10.88
N ALA A 120 65.18 8.54 -12.22
CA ALA A 120 64.02 8.62 -13.08
C ALA A 120 63.15 7.34 -13.01
N ASN A 121 63.76 6.16 -13.01
CA ASN A 121 63.06 4.88 -12.88
C ASN A 121 62.35 4.75 -11.52
N LYS A 122 63.01 5.16 -10.42
CA LYS A 122 62.38 5.19 -9.10
C LYS A 122 61.19 6.14 -9.05
N HIS A 123 61.31 7.31 -9.67
CA HIS A 123 60.23 8.28 -9.73
C HIS A 123 59.05 7.76 -10.57
N ALA A 124 59.32 7.15 -11.72
CA ALA A 124 58.31 6.52 -12.56
C ALA A 124 57.56 5.40 -11.82
N ALA A 125 58.28 4.56 -11.06
CA ALA A 125 57.67 3.52 -10.24
C ALA A 125 56.77 4.10 -9.13
N ALA A 126 57.19 5.21 -8.49
CA ALA A 126 56.38 5.89 -7.49
C ALA A 126 55.09 6.49 -8.08
N ILE A 127 55.18 7.12 -9.26
CA ILE A 127 54.02 7.64 -9.98
C ILE A 127 53.08 6.50 -10.38
N GLY A 128 53.63 5.38 -10.89
CA GLY A 128 52.85 4.19 -11.23
C GLY A 128 52.05 3.67 -10.04
N HIS A 129 52.71 3.55 -8.88
CA HIS A 129 52.02 3.12 -7.65
C HIS A 129 50.92 4.10 -7.22
N GLN A 130 51.17 5.41 -7.29
CA GLN A 130 50.14 6.42 -6.98
C GLN A 130 48.96 6.36 -7.93
N LEU A 131 49.21 6.11 -9.22
CA LEU A 131 48.17 5.91 -10.23
C LEU A 131 47.32 4.68 -9.91
N ASP A 132 47.95 3.55 -9.56
CA ASP A 132 47.24 2.32 -9.20
C ASP A 132 46.34 2.52 -7.97
N VAL A 133 46.84 3.21 -6.95
CA VAL A 133 46.05 3.56 -5.75
C VAL A 133 44.87 4.48 -6.10
N ALA A 134 45.10 5.50 -6.94
CA ALA A 134 44.05 6.40 -7.40
C ALA A 134 42.99 5.66 -8.23
N GLN A 135 43.39 4.76 -9.12
CA GLN A 135 42.48 3.93 -9.92
C GLN A 135 41.66 2.99 -9.05
N ALA A 136 42.26 2.36 -8.03
CA ALA A 136 41.54 1.52 -7.08
C ALA A 136 40.50 2.34 -6.29
N SER A 137 40.87 3.54 -5.86
CA SER A 137 39.96 4.47 -5.16
C SER A 137 38.79 4.90 -6.06
N ILE A 138 39.05 5.23 -7.33
CA ILE A 138 38.01 5.57 -8.31
C ILE A 138 37.04 4.41 -8.49
N ARG A 139 37.53 3.19 -8.69
CA ARG A 139 36.66 2.00 -8.82
C ARG A 139 35.79 1.78 -7.60
N HIS A 140 36.36 1.91 -6.40
CA HIS A 140 35.58 1.79 -5.16
C HIS A 140 34.49 2.87 -5.05
N LEU A 141 34.78 4.11 -5.45
CA LEU A 141 33.81 5.19 -5.47
C LEU A 141 32.71 4.98 -6.53
N GLU A 142 33.06 4.44 -7.70
CA GLU A 142 32.10 4.07 -8.75
C GLU A 142 31.15 2.96 -8.26
N GLU A 143 31.67 1.94 -7.60
CA GLU A 143 30.89 0.87 -6.99
C GLU A 143 29.96 1.40 -5.88
N ALA A 144 30.47 2.24 -4.98
CA ALA A 144 29.68 2.86 -3.92
C ALA A 144 28.57 3.75 -4.50
N LEU A 145 28.85 4.49 -5.58
CA LEU A 145 27.89 5.33 -6.26
C LEU A 145 26.82 4.49 -7.01
N ALA A 146 27.20 3.37 -7.60
CA ALA A 146 26.26 2.43 -8.20
C ALA A 146 25.33 1.82 -7.15
N GLN A 147 25.87 1.43 -5.98
CA GLN A 147 25.08 0.95 -4.85
C GLN A 147 24.12 2.01 -4.32
N ALA A 148 24.58 3.26 -4.16
CA ALA A 148 23.75 4.37 -3.71
C ALA A 148 22.60 4.68 -4.71
N ARG A 149 22.85 4.59 -6.02
CA ARG A 149 21.79 4.73 -7.02
C ARG A 149 20.76 3.60 -6.92
N ALA A 150 21.22 2.36 -6.79
CA ALA A 150 20.32 1.21 -6.65
C ALA A 150 19.44 1.30 -5.39
N THR A 151 19.98 1.83 -4.27
CA THR A 151 19.18 2.03 -3.05
C THR A 151 18.16 3.16 -3.22
N ILE A 152 18.52 4.27 -3.87
CA ILE A 152 17.59 5.37 -4.20
C ILE A 152 16.45 4.86 -5.11
N ASP A 153 16.77 4.10 -6.15
CA ASP A 153 15.75 3.58 -7.07
C ASP A 153 14.82 2.60 -6.34
N ALA A 154 15.37 1.74 -5.48
CA ALA A 154 14.58 0.81 -4.68
C ALA A 154 13.67 1.52 -3.67
N THR A 155 14.13 2.58 -3.01
CA THR A 155 13.29 3.35 -2.09
C THR A 155 12.23 4.15 -2.84
N ALA A 156 12.56 4.76 -3.98
CA ALA A 156 11.60 5.44 -4.84
C ALA A 156 10.48 4.50 -5.32
N LEU A 157 10.84 3.27 -5.75
CA LEU A 157 9.86 2.27 -6.12
C LEU A 157 8.96 1.87 -4.94
N ARG A 158 9.54 1.63 -3.75
CA ARG A 158 8.74 1.33 -2.54
C ARG A 158 7.77 2.47 -2.21
N HIS A 159 8.24 3.71 -2.18
CA HIS A 159 7.39 4.87 -1.87
C HIS A 159 6.27 5.07 -2.89
N THR A 160 6.55 4.92 -4.20
CA THR A 160 5.52 5.03 -5.23
C THR A 160 4.45 3.94 -5.09
N THR A 161 4.84 2.69 -4.81
CA THR A 161 3.88 1.61 -4.55
C THR A 161 3.05 1.83 -3.29
N GLU A 162 3.66 2.37 -2.22
CA GLU A 162 2.93 2.69 -0.98
C GLU A 162 1.92 3.83 -1.19
N LEU A 163 2.31 4.87 -1.94
CA LEU A 163 1.41 5.97 -2.29
C LEU A 163 0.22 5.47 -3.12
N GLN A 164 0.46 4.65 -4.14
CA GLN A 164 -0.61 4.05 -4.94
C GLN A 164 -1.56 3.20 -4.09
N HIS A 165 -1.01 2.44 -3.14
CA HIS A 165 -1.82 1.66 -2.20
C HIS A 165 -2.69 2.57 -1.32
N ARG A 166 -2.13 3.64 -0.77
CA ARG A 166 -2.88 4.61 0.05
C ARG A 166 -3.93 5.35 -0.76
N ASP A 167 -3.64 5.73 -1.99
CA ASP A 167 -4.61 6.37 -2.88
C ASP A 167 -5.79 5.44 -3.19
N ALA A 168 -5.52 4.15 -3.43
CA ALA A 168 -6.56 3.13 -3.60
C ALA A 168 -7.41 2.95 -2.33
N GLN A 169 -6.79 2.93 -1.14
CA GLN A 169 -7.51 2.89 0.14
C GLN A 169 -8.39 4.13 0.34
N ILE A 170 -7.87 5.33 0.05
CA ILE A 170 -8.63 6.59 0.15
C ILE A 170 -9.82 6.57 -0.82
N ALA A 171 -9.64 6.08 -2.05
CA ALA A 171 -10.71 5.95 -3.02
C ALA A 171 -11.81 4.98 -2.52
N ALA A 172 -11.43 3.83 -1.99
CA ALA A 172 -12.38 2.86 -1.42
C ALA A 172 -13.16 3.44 -0.23
N LEU A 173 -12.48 4.10 0.71
CA LEU A 173 -13.12 4.74 1.87
C LEU A 173 -14.08 5.87 1.45
N ARG A 174 -13.76 6.62 0.38
CA ARG A 174 -14.66 7.62 -0.18
C ARG A 174 -15.91 6.98 -0.79
N GLU A 175 -15.76 5.88 -1.50
CA GLU A 175 -16.90 5.15 -2.09
C GLU A 175 -17.80 4.55 -1.00
N ASP A 176 -17.21 4.00 0.06
CA ASP A 176 -17.96 3.50 1.22
C ASP A 176 -18.72 4.63 1.93
N ALA A 177 -18.10 5.81 2.09
CA ALA A 177 -18.76 6.98 2.68
C ALA A 177 -19.95 7.45 1.83
N ILE A 178 -19.81 7.49 0.50
CA ILE A 178 -20.91 7.84 -0.42
C ILE A 178 -22.05 6.82 -0.31
N ARG A 179 -21.72 5.51 -0.26
CA ARG A 179 -22.73 4.45 -0.07
C ARG A 179 -23.47 4.61 1.26
N MET A 180 -22.73 4.87 2.33
CA MET A 180 -23.30 5.10 3.66
C MET A 180 -24.21 6.33 3.69
N GLU A 181 -23.84 7.43 3.02
CA GLU A 181 -24.67 8.62 2.89
C GLU A 181 -25.96 8.34 2.10
N ALA A 182 -25.86 7.58 1.00
CA ALA A 182 -27.03 7.13 0.23
C ALA A 182 -27.98 6.26 1.08
N ASP A 183 -27.44 5.34 1.88
CA ASP A 183 -28.24 4.50 2.78
C ASP A 183 -28.94 5.34 3.86
N TYR A 184 -28.24 6.32 4.46
CA TYR A 184 -28.85 7.20 5.45
C TYR A 184 -29.94 8.09 4.87
N THR A 185 -29.72 8.65 3.68
CA THR A 185 -30.74 9.47 3.00
C THR A 185 -31.97 8.65 2.63
N ALA A 186 -31.79 7.41 2.15
CA ALA A 186 -32.89 6.48 1.89
C ALA A 186 -33.69 6.14 3.16
N ARG A 187 -33.00 5.83 4.27
CA ARG A 187 -33.64 5.55 5.57
C ARG A 187 -34.39 6.76 6.12
N LEU A 188 -33.84 7.96 5.98
CA LEU A 188 -34.53 9.19 6.38
C LEU A 188 -35.81 9.40 5.57
N ALA A 189 -35.76 9.21 4.25
CA ALA A 189 -36.93 9.31 3.39
C ALA A 189 -38.02 8.28 3.75
N GLU A 190 -37.62 7.05 4.10
CA GLU A 190 -38.53 6.00 4.58
C GLU A 190 -39.21 6.41 5.90
N LEU A 191 -38.43 6.87 6.88
CA LEU A 191 -38.96 7.34 8.17
C LEU A 191 -39.90 8.54 8.01
N GLU A 192 -39.59 9.47 7.11
CA GLU A 192 -40.48 10.58 6.78
C GLU A 192 -41.76 10.12 6.06
N GLY A 193 -41.67 9.09 5.22
CA GLY A 193 -42.82 8.41 4.62
C GLY A 193 -43.74 7.80 5.68
N LEU A 194 -43.17 7.01 6.60
CA LEU A 194 -43.89 6.41 7.72
C LEU A 194 -44.51 7.46 8.63
N ARG A 195 -43.79 8.53 8.96
CA ARG A 195 -44.31 9.65 9.76
C ARG A 195 -45.51 10.30 9.09
N ARG A 196 -45.43 10.59 7.78
CA ARG A 196 -46.54 11.18 7.02
C ARG A 196 -47.76 10.24 7.00
N HIS A 197 -47.54 8.95 6.78
CA HIS A 197 -48.61 7.96 6.81
C HIS A 197 -49.28 7.86 8.18
N ALA A 198 -48.50 7.83 9.27
CA ALA A 198 -49.03 7.81 10.63
C ALA A 198 -49.86 9.06 10.96
N ILE A 199 -49.44 10.25 10.50
CA ILE A 199 -50.21 11.48 10.68
C ILE A 199 -51.56 11.39 9.95
N LEU A 200 -51.58 10.88 8.71
CA LEU A 200 -52.83 10.67 7.97
C LEU A 200 -53.76 9.70 8.70
N GLN A 201 -53.25 8.57 9.19
CA GLN A 201 -54.06 7.62 9.96
C GLN A 201 -54.64 8.25 11.23
N ILE A 202 -53.88 9.10 11.92
CA ILE A 202 -54.37 9.84 13.10
C ILE A 202 -55.48 10.80 12.71
N ASP A 203 -55.34 11.52 11.61
CA ASP A 203 -56.35 12.46 11.14
C ASP A 203 -57.61 11.75 10.65
N ASP A 204 -57.48 10.64 9.93
CA ASP A 204 -58.60 9.77 9.55
C ASP A 204 -59.33 9.27 10.81
N ALA A 205 -58.62 8.69 11.78
CA ALA A 205 -59.21 8.22 13.04
C ALA A 205 -59.90 9.36 13.82
N ARG A 206 -59.36 10.59 13.78
CA ARG A 206 -60.00 11.76 14.38
C ARG A 206 -61.29 12.15 13.66
N THR A 207 -61.31 12.12 12.33
CA THR A 207 -62.53 12.42 11.56
C THR A 207 -63.59 11.35 11.80
N GLU A 208 -63.20 10.09 11.85
CA GLU A 208 -64.09 8.97 12.14
C GLU A 208 -64.65 9.06 13.57
N THR A 209 -63.80 9.39 14.56
CA THR A 209 -64.24 9.62 15.95
C THR A 209 -65.26 10.77 16.03
N LYS A 210 -65.04 11.87 15.30
CA LYS A 210 -66.00 12.99 15.24
C LYS A 210 -67.31 12.56 14.59
N TYR A 211 -67.25 11.77 13.51
CA TYR A 211 -68.43 11.23 12.84
C TYR A 211 -69.25 10.35 13.79
N TRP A 212 -68.63 9.35 14.42
CA TRP A 212 -69.31 8.44 15.34
C TRP A 212 -69.86 9.16 16.58
N ARG A 213 -69.16 10.17 17.09
CA ARG A 213 -69.69 11.01 18.17
C ARG A 213 -70.96 11.73 17.75
N GLY A 214 -70.94 12.40 16.60
CA GLY A 214 -72.11 13.10 16.07
C GLY A 214 -73.28 12.14 15.81
N GLU A 215 -73.01 10.94 15.28
CA GLU A 215 -74.04 9.92 15.06
C GLU A 215 -74.61 9.37 16.37
N SER A 216 -73.76 9.14 17.37
CA SER A 216 -74.20 8.74 18.71
C SER A 216 -75.07 9.82 19.36
N GLU A 217 -74.72 11.11 19.21
CA GLU A 217 -75.50 12.23 19.73
C GLU A 217 -76.88 12.32 19.05
N ARG A 218 -76.94 12.18 17.72
CA ARG A 218 -78.21 12.13 16.97
C ARG A 218 -79.07 10.96 17.40
N ASN A 219 -78.48 9.77 17.54
CA ASN A 219 -79.19 8.58 18.00
C ASN A 219 -79.74 8.77 19.42
N ALA A 220 -78.93 9.32 20.35
CA ALA A 220 -79.37 9.64 21.70
C ALA A 220 -80.55 10.61 21.71
N GLN A 221 -80.49 11.68 20.91
CA GLN A 221 -81.60 12.65 20.75
C GLN A 221 -82.85 11.98 20.17
N SER A 222 -82.70 11.13 19.14
CA SER A 222 -83.81 10.40 18.53
C SER A 222 -84.47 9.44 19.53
N TYR A 223 -83.69 8.66 20.27
CA TYR A 223 -84.21 7.78 21.33
C TYR A 223 -84.90 8.57 22.44
N GLN A 224 -84.33 9.70 22.85
CA GLN A 224 -84.98 10.57 23.84
C GLN A 224 -86.32 11.11 23.33
N ALA A 225 -86.37 11.58 22.08
CA ALA A 225 -87.61 12.06 21.46
C ALA A 225 -88.67 10.94 21.36
N GLN A 226 -88.28 9.71 20.99
CA GLN A 226 -89.17 8.55 20.95
C GLN A 226 -89.69 8.17 22.34
N LEU A 227 -88.83 8.23 23.37
CA LEU A 227 -89.23 7.99 24.76
C LEU A 227 -90.21 9.06 25.25
N GLU A 228 -89.98 10.33 24.93
CA GLU A 228 -90.89 11.42 25.24
C GLU A 228 -92.23 11.27 24.52
N ALA A 229 -92.23 10.90 23.24
CA ALA A 229 -93.44 10.61 22.48
C ALA A 229 -94.22 9.44 23.11
N SER A 230 -93.55 8.32 23.40
CA SER A 230 -94.16 7.16 24.08
C SER A 230 -94.71 7.52 25.46
N ARG A 231 -94.03 8.41 26.20
CA ARG A 231 -94.53 8.94 27.49
C ARG A 231 -95.78 9.79 27.30
N ARG A 232 -95.82 10.66 26.29
CA ARG A 232 -97.01 11.47 25.96
C ARG A 232 -98.18 10.58 25.57
N GLU A 233 -97.97 9.62 24.67
CA GLU A 233 -98.97 8.61 24.30
C GLU A 233 -99.45 7.83 25.53
N GLY A 234 -98.54 7.45 26.43
CA GLY A 234 -98.91 6.80 27.69
C GLY A 234 -99.75 7.68 28.61
N ILE A 235 -99.48 8.99 28.68
CA ILE A 235 -100.27 9.97 29.44
C ILE A 235 -101.64 10.18 28.78
N GLU A 236 -101.69 10.30 27.45
CA GLU A 236 -102.93 10.43 26.67
C GLU A 236 -103.80 9.18 26.79
N ALA A 237 -103.22 7.98 26.71
CA ALA A 237 -103.94 6.73 26.93
C ALA A 237 -104.48 6.65 28.37
N ARG A 238 -103.70 7.09 29.37
CA ARG A 238 -104.17 7.15 30.76
C ARG A 238 -105.30 8.15 30.96
N SER A 239 -105.24 9.33 30.34
CA SER A 239 -106.31 10.33 30.43
C SER A 239 -107.57 9.88 29.70
N ALA A 240 -107.42 9.25 28.52
CA ALA A 240 -108.51 8.63 27.79
C ALA A 240 -109.16 7.50 28.61
N LEU A 241 -108.35 6.64 29.24
CA LEU A 241 -108.85 5.58 30.11
C LEU A 241 -109.58 6.15 31.31
N ALA A 242 -109.03 7.17 31.99
CA ALA A 242 -109.73 7.86 33.08
C ALA A 242 -111.07 8.48 32.61
N GLY A 243 -111.12 9.05 31.41
CA GLY A 243 -112.36 9.56 30.80
C GLY A 243 -113.36 8.46 30.41
N VAL A 244 -112.91 7.29 29.97
CA VAL A 244 -113.77 6.11 29.77
C VAL A 244 -114.29 5.60 31.11
N THR A 245 -113.44 5.46 32.12
CA THR A 245 -113.84 5.02 33.47
C THR A 245 -114.83 5.99 34.09
N GLY A 246 -114.65 7.31 33.95
CA GLY A 246 -115.62 8.31 34.42
C GLY A 246 -116.95 8.25 33.67
N ARG A 247 -116.93 7.95 32.36
CA ARG A 247 -118.17 7.70 31.60
C ARG A 247 -118.84 6.39 32.04
N LEU A 248 -118.05 5.35 32.29
CA LEU A 248 -118.56 4.07 32.79
C LEU A 248 -119.21 4.25 34.16
N SER A 249 -118.56 4.95 35.10
CA SER A 249 -119.15 5.22 36.42
C SER A 249 -120.43 6.05 36.31
N ALA A 250 -120.49 7.05 35.41
CA ALA A 250 -121.71 7.80 35.15
C ALA A 250 -122.82 6.92 34.55
N VAL A 251 -122.48 5.97 33.68
CA VAL A 251 -123.42 4.99 33.14
C VAL A 251 -123.89 4.04 34.24
N GLU A 252 -122.99 3.54 35.09
CA GLU A 252 -123.31 2.70 36.25
C GLU A 252 -124.23 3.44 37.23
N GLU A 253 -123.97 4.71 37.54
CA GLU A 253 -124.85 5.57 38.34
C GLU A 253 -126.21 5.78 37.66
N SER A 254 -126.22 6.03 36.34
CA SER A 254 -127.48 6.17 35.58
C SER A 254 -128.30 4.89 35.54
N LEU A 255 -127.63 3.73 35.48
CA LEU A 255 -128.22 2.41 35.50
C LEU A 255 -128.76 2.12 36.90
N ALA A 256 -128.02 2.43 37.97
CA ALA A 256 -128.50 2.33 39.35
C ALA A 256 -129.72 3.21 39.58
N ALA A 257 -129.71 4.47 39.11
CA ALA A 257 -130.86 5.36 39.18
C ALA A 257 -132.05 4.91 38.31
N ALA A 258 -131.80 4.19 37.22
CA ALA A 258 -132.86 3.57 36.41
C ALA A 258 -133.42 2.32 37.08
N GLN A 259 -132.59 1.51 37.72
CA GLN A 259 -132.99 0.36 38.53
C GLN A 259 -133.80 0.79 39.74
N GLU A 260 -133.40 1.85 40.44
CA GLU A 260 -134.16 2.43 41.56
C GLU A 260 -135.52 2.97 41.09
N ARG A 261 -135.58 3.64 39.93
CA ARG A 261 -136.84 4.03 39.30
C ARG A 261 -137.71 2.83 38.92
N ASN A 262 -137.12 1.76 38.37
CA ASN A 262 -137.87 0.54 38.05
C ASN A 262 -138.37 -0.15 39.31
N ALA A 263 -137.56 -0.26 40.36
CA ALA A 263 -137.99 -0.79 41.65
C ALA A 263 -139.11 0.07 42.26
N GLY A 264 -139.04 1.40 42.12
CA GLY A 264 -140.12 2.31 42.50
C GLY A 264 -141.39 2.14 41.65
N LEU A 265 -141.26 1.91 40.34
CA LEU A 265 -142.38 1.61 39.45
C LEU A 265 -142.99 0.23 39.72
N GLU A 266 -142.17 -0.78 40.03
CA GLU A 266 -142.59 -2.12 40.45
C GLU A 266 -143.34 -2.04 41.78
N ALA A 267 -142.81 -1.30 42.76
CA ALA A 267 -143.49 -1.04 44.03
C ALA A 267 -144.81 -0.26 43.84
N ALA A 268 -144.84 0.70 42.90
CA ALA A 268 -146.06 1.42 42.55
C ALA A 268 -147.08 0.53 41.81
N LEU A 269 -146.61 -0.39 40.96
CA LEU A 269 -147.40 -1.39 40.25
C LEU A 269 -147.96 -2.41 41.24
N GLU A 270 -147.16 -2.91 42.18
CA GLU A 270 -147.60 -3.76 43.28
C GLU A 270 -148.60 -3.03 44.17
N ALA A 271 -148.36 -1.76 44.52
CA ALA A 271 -149.33 -0.96 45.26
C ALA A 271 -150.63 -0.72 44.47
N ALA A 272 -150.55 -0.56 43.15
CA ALA A 272 -151.72 -0.44 42.27
C ALA A 272 -152.47 -1.77 42.14
N LEU A 273 -151.76 -2.90 41.99
CA LEU A 273 -152.32 -4.25 42.01
C LEU A 273 -152.98 -4.54 43.37
N THR A 274 -152.36 -4.14 44.47
CA THR A 274 -152.92 -4.28 45.82
C THR A 274 -154.17 -3.41 46.00
N ARG A 275 -154.19 -2.20 45.44
CA ARG A 275 -155.41 -1.35 45.39
C ARG A 275 -156.51 -1.94 44.51
N VAL A 276 -156.18 -2.52 43.36
CA VAL A 276 -157.14 -3.21 42.48
C VAL A 276 -157.69 -4.46 43.15
N ILE A 277 -156.84 -5.22 43.85
CA ILE A 277 -157.26 -6.37 44.67
C ILE A 277 -158.16 -5.89 45.80
N HIS A 278 -157.83 -4.82 46.52
CA HIS A 278 -158.70 -4.23 47.55
C HIS A 278 -160.04 -3.70 46.99
N ALA A 279 -160.05 -3.09 45.80
CA ALA A 279 -161.26 -2.62 45.14
C ALA A 279 -162.15 -3.78 44.62
N THR A 280 -161.55 -4.89 44.17
CA THR A 280 -162.27 -6.09 43.73
C THR A 280 -162.71 -6.98 44.90
N THR A 281 -162.04 -6.94 46.05
CA THR A 281 -162.51 -7.61 47.28
C THR A 281 -163.61 -6.81 48.01
N ALA A 282 -163.63 -5.48 47.91
CA ALA A 282 -164.66 -4.66 48.56
C ALA A 282 -166.03 -4.71 47.86
N THR A 283 -166.09 -5.10 46.58
CA THR A 283 -167.34 -5.18 45.80
C THR A 283 -167.96 -6.58 45.76
N ARG A 284 -167.32 -7.60 46.35
CA ARG A 284 -167.74 -9.01 46.23
C ARG A 284 -168.30 -9.69 47.50
N ASN A 285 -168.37 -9.01 48.64
CA ASN A 285 -168.93 -9.57 49.88
C ASN A 285 -170.35 -9.06 50.24
N LYS A 286 -171.19 -8.87 49.22
CA LYS A 286 -172.65 -8.80 49.36
C LYS A 286 -173.24 -9.78 48.34
N THR A 287 -173.95 -10.79 48.83
CA THR A 287 -174.71 -11.84 48.09
C THR A 287 -173.99 -13.15 47.74
N ALA A 288 -174.13 -14.11 48.67
CA ALA A 288 -174.57 -15.50 48.51
C ALA A 288 -173.89 -16.48 47.53
N SER A 289 -173.45 -17.58 48.12
CA SER A 289 -173.03 -18.88 47.61
C SER A 289 -174.10 -19.63 46.78
N ALA A 290 -173.70 -20.27 45.66
CA ALA A 290 -173.67 -21.73 45.47
C ALA A 290 -173.66 -22.17 43.98
N SER A 291 -172.89 -23.24 43.76
CA SER A 291 -173.03 -24.31 42.74
C SER A 291 -172.45 -24.14 41.33
N GLU A 292 -171.59 -25.13 41.04
CA GLU A 292 -171.50 -25.96 39.83
C GLU A 292 -171.06 -25.39 38.47
N GLY A 293 -170.05 -26.07 37.91
CA GLY A 293 -170.15 -26.56 36.54
C GLY A 293 -168.98 -26.25 35.60
N SER A 294 -168.37 -27.34 35.09
CA SER A 294 -168.01 -27.54 33.67
C SER A 294 -166.93 -26.66 33.01
N GLY A 295 -165.93 -27.31 32.38
CA GLY A 295 -165.08 -26.64 31.40
C GLY A 295 -163.79 -27.35 31.03
N ARG A 296 -163.89 -28.39 30.19
CA ARG A 296 -162.78 -29.08 29.51
C ARG A 296 -162.55 -28.44 28.14
N ARG A 297 -161.30 -28.50 27.61
CA ARG A 297 -160.78 -28.23 26.23
C ARG A 297 -159.99 -26.90 26.10
N HIS A 298 -158.99 -26.70 25.25
CA HIS A 298 -158.05 -27.52 24.45
C HIS A 298 -157.13 -26.53 23.69
N ARG A 299 -155.83 -26.85 23.55
CA ARG A 299 -154.89 -26.58 22.42
C ARG A 299 -154.62 -25.15 21.87
N GLY A 300 -153.33 -24.97 21.56
CA GLY A 300 -152.77 -24.18 20.43
C GLY A 300 -151.90 -23.00 20.91
N HIS A 301 -150.56 -23.00 20.81
CA HIS A 301 -149.71 -22.91 19.60
C HIS A 301 -150.06 -21.61 18.80
N VAL A 302 -149.19 -20.63 18.56
CA VAL A 302 -147.94 -20.64 17.77
C VAL A 302 -147.12 -19.35 18.02
N ASP A 303 -145.81 -19.49 17.87
CA ASP A 303 -144.70 -18.54 17.62
C ASP A 303 -145.00 -17.12 17.10
N PHE A 304 -144.16 -16.14 17.49
CA PHE A 304 -143.28 -15.41 16.55
C PHE A 304 -142.32 -14.38 17.21
N LYS A 305 -141.01 -14.60 16.97
CA LYS A 305 -139.91 -13.67 16.61
C LYS A 305 -139.75 -12.28 17.27
N ARG A 306 -138.53 -12.04 17.79
CA ARG A 306 -137.51 -11.04 17.33
C ARG A 306 -136.26 -11.18 18.22
N ARG A 307 -135.06 -11.48 17.67
CA ARG A 307 -133.99 -10.55 17.20
C ARG A 307 -133.54 -9.59 18.31
N LYS A 308 -132.26 -9.38 18.65
CA LYS A 308 -130.94 -9.47 17.97
C LYS A 308 -129.87 -9.48 19.08
N LEU A 309 -128.83 -10.30 18.95
CA LEU A 309 -127.41 -9.89 18.80
C LEU A 309 -126.94 -8.85 19.82
#